data_AF-A0A382BYS8-F1
#
_entry.id   AF-A0A382BYS8-F1
#
_cell.length_a   1.000
_cell.length_b   1.000
_cell.length_c   1.000
_cell.angle_alpha   90.00
_cell.angle_beta   90.00
_cell.angle_gamma   90.00
#
_symmetry.space_group_name_H-M   'P 1'
#
loop_
_entity.id
_entity.type
_entity.pdbx_description
1 polymer ?
#
loop_
_entity_poly.entity_id
_entity_poly.type
_entity_poly.pdbx_seq_one_letter_code
_entity_poly.pdbx_strand_id
1 'polypeptide(L)'
;MGYTVLFFLHEVALPNVLFDDVAIQWAIVLVGLFFGFIAYGMVGDQRFFNALHFLKNASPRSKTEDIKNQFENLLSFTYSSYFLPDTGKQYRILGVLLYADYLLSIGDETPKALNIYVQAFLQSPRDSRFRKPLLAILNQGRELTQEEMDLLLIMVQQEEIHDPTLTHYLASLFLKAGQWSGKVESLFLSALENQSEFSDDIIQ
;
A
#
# COMPACT_ATOMS: atom_id res chain seq x y z
N MET A 1 1.44 -6.94 -44.96
CA MET A 1 1.02 -8.05 -45.85
C MET A 1 -0.50 -8.20 -45.92
N GLY A 2 -1.26 -8.14 -44.81
CA GLY A 2 -2.73 -8.26 -44.85
C GLY A 2 -3.46 -7.05 -45.48
N TYR A 3 -3.04 -5.82 -45.18
CA TYR A 3 -3.67 -4.60 -45.70
C TYR A 3 -3.58 -4.47 -47.22
N THR A 4 -2.43 -4.83 -47.81
CA THR A 4 -2.20 -4.77 -49.26
C THR A 4 -3.05 -5.76 -50.04
N VAL A 5 -3.35 -6.94 -49.49
CA VAL A 5 -4.20 -7.95 -50.14
C VAL A 5 -5.68 -7.54 -50.09
N LEU A 6 -6.14 -6.99 -48.95
CA LEU A 6 -7.50 -6.49 -48.80
C LEU A 6 -7.79 -5.29 -49.71
N PHE A 7 -6.83 -4.37 -49.83
CA PHE A 7 -6.95 -3.21 -50.72
C PHE A 7 -7.03 -3.63 -52.20
N PHE A 8 -6.20 -4.59 -52.62
CA PHE A 8 -6.21 -5.09 -54.00
C PHE A 8 -7.51 -5.83 -54.36
N LEU A 9 -8.07 -6.62 -53.43
CA LEU A 9 -9.36 -7.29 -53.61
C LEU A 9 -10.51 -6.28 -53.67
N HIS A 10 -10.47 -5.23 -52.86
CA HIS A 10 -11.44 -4.14 -52.88
C HIS A 10 -11.44 -3.40 -54.24
N GLU A 11 -10.26 -3.01 -54.72
CA GLU A 11 -10.11 -2.17 -55.92
C GLU A 11 -10.41 -2.92 -57.23
N VAL A 12 -10.13 -4.23 -57.29
CA VAL A 12 -10.30 -5.05 -58.51
C VAL A 12 -11.68 -5.75 -58.58
N ALA A 13 -12.30 -6.09 -57.44
CA ALA A 13 -13.53 -6.91 -57.45
C ALA A 13 -14.84 -6.12 -57.43
N LEU A 14 -14.86 -4.87 -56.94
CA LEU A 14 -16.10 -4.07 -56.77
C LEU A 14 -15.89 -2.59 -57.14
N PRO A 15 -15.73 -2.25 -58.42
CA PRO A 15 -15.36 -0.89 -58.87
C PRO A 15 -16.45 0.17 -58.67
N ASN A 16 -17.63 -0.18 -58.16
CA ASN A 16 -18.79 0.70 -58.05
C ASN A 16 -19.53 0.63 -56.70
N VAL A 17 -18.93 0.05 -55.66
CA VAL A 17 -19.48 0.14 -54.31
C VAL A 17 -18.76 1.27 -53.58
N LEU A 18 -19.46 2.38 -53.38
CA LEU A 18 -19.05 3.43 -52.43
C LEU A 18 -19.17 2.83 -51.03
N PHE A 19 -18.13 2.15 -50.57
CA PHE A 19 -18.01 1.80 -49.16
C PHE A 19 -17.78 3.09 -48.37
N ASP A 20 -18.60 3.30 -47.35
CA ASP A 20 -18.41 4.40 -46.41
C ASP A 20 -17.22 4.07 -45.50
N ASP A 21 -16.02 4.35 -46.03
CA ASP A 21 -14.72 4.08 -45.39
C ASP A 21 -14.53 4.84 -44.07
N VAL A 22 -15.42 5.81 -43.76
CA VAL A 22 -15.44 6.52 -42.49
C VAL A 22 -15.62 5.55 -41.32
N ALA A 23 -16.50 4.56 -41.46
CA ALA A 23 -16.72 3.55 -40.41
C ALA A 23 -15.47 2.70 -40.16
N ILE A 24 -14.76 2.31 -41.22
CA ILE A 24 -13.52 1.51 -41.14
C ILE A 24 -12.39 2.36 -40.55
N GLN A 25 -12.27 3.63 -40.95
CA GLN A 25 -11.28 4.55 -40.40
C GLN A 25 -11.46 4.77 -38.90
N TRP A 26 -12.70 5.04 -38.45
CA TRP A 26 -12.99 5.16 -37.02
C TRP A 26 -12.74 3.86 -36.26
N ALA A 27 -13.02 2.70 -36.87
CA ALA A 27 -12.70 1.41 -36.27
C ALA A 27 -11.18 1.23 -36.09
N ILE A 28 -10.36 1.59 -37.09
CA ILE A 28 -8.90 1.52 -36.99
C ILE A 28 -8.36 2.47 -35.92
N VAL A 29 -8.88 3.70 -35.84
CA VAL A 29 -8.51 4.67 -34.80
C VAL A 29 -8.83 4.14 -33.41
N LEU A 30 -10.03 3.57 -33.22
CA LEU A 30 -10.44 2.99 -31.95
C LEU A 30 -9.55 1.81 -31.54
N VAL A 31 -9.28 0.90 -32.48
CA VAL A 31 -8.38 -0.24 -32.27
C VAL A 31 -6.96 0.22 -31.95
N GLY A 32 -6.44 1.22 -32.68
CA GLY A 32 -5.11 1.78 -32.45
C GLY A 32 -4.98 2.46 -31.08
N LEU A 33 -5.99 3.22 -30.66
CA LEU A 33 -6.03 3.85 -29.34
C LEU A 33 -6.10 2.78 -28.24
N PHE A 34 -6.92 1.74 -28.42
CA PHE A 34 -7.03 0.63 -27.49
C PHE A 34 -5.69 -0.11 -27.33
N PHE A 35 -5.05 -0.54 -28.42
CA PHE A 35 -3.75 -1.21 -28.36
C PHE A 35 -2.63 -0.29 -27.86
N GLY A 36 -2.67 1.00 -28.20
CA GLY A 36 -1.74 1.99 -27.66
C GLY A 36 -1.83 2.09 -26.14
N PHE A 37 -3.05 2.13 -25.60
CA PHE A 37 -3.29 2.13 -24.15
C PHE A 37 -2.79 0.84 -23.48
N ILE A 38 -3.11 -0.33 -24.04
CA ILE A 38 -2.67 -1.63 -23.50
C ILE A 38 -1.13 -1.77 -23.54
N ALA A 39 -0.51 -1.45 -24.69
CA ALA A 39 0.94 -1.53 -24.84
C ALA A 39 1.65 -0.55 -23.89
N TYR A 40 1.10 0.64 -23.69
CA TYR A 40 1.61 1.59 -22.72
C TYR A 40 1.57 1.03 -21.29
N GLY A 41 0.46 0.39 -20.91
CA GLY A 41 0.33 -0.29 -19.61
C GLY A 41 1.33 -1.43 -19.43
N MET A 42 1.51 -2.29 -20.44
CA MET A 42 2.47 -3.39 -20.40
C MET A 42 3.92 -2.92 -20.20
N VAL A 43 4.30 -1.78 -20.80
CA VAL A 43 5.62 -1.16 -20.56
C VAL A 43 5.76 -0.72 -19.11
N GLY A 44 4.69 -0.19 -18.52
CA GLY A 44 4.61 0.13 -17.10
C GLY A 44 4.86 -1.08 -16.21
N ASP A 45 4.09 -2.15 -16.44
CA ASP A 45 4.21 -3.42 -15.69
C ASP A 45 5.64 -3.96 -15.74
N GLN A 46 6.23 -4.04 -16.93
CA GLN A 46 7.59 -4.56 -17.09
C GLN A 46 8.63 -3.71 -16.34
N ARG A 47 8.53 -2.37 -16.42
CA ARG A 47 9.44 -1.47 -15.70
C ARG A 47 9.31 -1.63 -14.19
N PHE A 48 8.08 -1.75 -13.69
CA PHE A 48 7.82 -1.96 -12.27
C PHE A 48 8.45 -3.27 -11.78
N PHE A 49 8.17 -4.40 -12.44
CA PHE A 49 8.70 -5.70 -12.01
C PHE A 49 10.23 -5.79 -12.14
N ASN A 50 10.83 -5.16 -13.15
CA ASN A 50 12.28 -5.11 -13.27
C ASN A 50 12.92 -4.35 -12.11
N ALA A 51 12.37 -3.18 -11.76
CA ALA A 51 12.85 -2.37 -10.63
C ALA A 51 12.62 -3.10 -9.29
N LEU A 52 11.45 -3.71 -9.10
CA LEU A 52 11.13 -4.50 -7.92
C LEU A 52 12.08 -5.69 -7.75
N HIS A 53 12.37 -6.41 -8.83
CA HIS A 53 13.30 -7.54 -8.82
C HIS A 53 14.73 -7.10 -8.48
N PHE A 54 15.17 -5.94 -9.00
CA PHE A 54 16.45 -5.36 -8.64
C PHE A 54 16.53 -5.05 -7.14
N LEU A 55 15.48 -4.41 -6.60
CA LEU A 55 15.44 -4.02 -5.18
C LEU A 55 15.33 -5.20 -4.23
N LYS A 56 14.56 -6.24 -4.59
CA LYS A 56 14.47 -7.48 -3.81
C LYS A 56 15.82 -8.16 -3.65
N ASN A 57 16.70 -8.05 -4.64
CA ASN A 57 18.02 -8.69 -4.64
C ASN A 57 19.15 -7.75 -4.17
N ALA A 58 18.82 -6.51 -3.81
CA ALA A 58 19.82 -5.56 -3.33
C ALA A 58 20.35 -6.00 -1.96
N SER A 59 21.68 -5.90 -1.76
CA SER A 59 22.28 -6.25 -0.49
C SER A 59 21.90 -5.22 0.58
N PRO A 60 21.57 -5.65 1.82
CA PRO A 60 21.34 -4.72 2.94
C PRO A 60 22.52 -3.80 3.25
N ARG A 61 23.74 -4.13 2.79
CA ARG A 61 24.98 -3.38 3.06
C ARG A 61 25.39 -2.40 1.96
N SER A 62 24.72 -2.39 0.81
CA SER A 62 25.01 -1.41 -0.24
C SER A 62 24.24 -0.11 0.03
N LYS A 63 24.93 1.03 -0.14
CA LYS A 63 24.43 2.43 -0.08
C LYS A 63 22.95 2.55 0.30
N THR A 64 22.68 2.48 1.60
CA THR A 64 21.34 2.34 2.18
C THR A 64 20.37 3.42 1.70
N GLU A 65 20.86 4.65 1.56
CA GLU A 65 20.08 5.79 1.09
C GLU A 65 19.68 5.68 -0.39
N ASP A 66 20.56 5.15 -1.24
CA ASP A 66 20.26 4.94 -2.66
C ASP A 66 19.16 3.89 -2.83
N ILE A 67 19.14 2.85 -1.99
CA ILE A 67 18.11 1.82 -2.03
C ILE A 67 16.77 2.37 -1.53
N LYS A 68 16.76 3.15 -0.44
CA LYS A 68 15.55 3.83 0.04
C LYS A 68 14.96 4.74 -1.03
N ASN A 69 15.79 5.58 -1.66
CA ASN A 69 15.36 6.44 -2.76
C ASN A 69 14.77 5.66 -3.94
N GLN A 70 15.33 4.49 -4.26
CA GLN A 70 14.77 3.64 -5.32
C GLN A 70 13.42 3.03 -4.94
N PHE A 71 13.23 2.61 -3.69
CA PHE A 71 11.91 2.18 -3.21
C PHE A 71 10.89 3.33 -3.25
N GLU A 72 11.27 4.53 -2.83
CA GLU A 72 10.40 5.71 -2.89
C GLU A 72 10.01 6.04 -4.34
N ASN A 73 10.97 5.99 -5.27
CA ASN A 73 10.72 6.17 -6.69
C ASN A 73 9.84 5.06 -7.28
N LEU A 74 10.00 3.82 -6.82
CA LEU A 74 9.15 2.71 -7.24
C LEU A 74 7.71 2.92 -6.77
N LEU A 75 7.52 3.35 -5.53
CA LEU A 75 6.19 3.64 -4.98
C LEU A 75 5.55 4.83 -5.69
N SER A 76 6.30 5.91 -5.97
CA SER A 76 5.77 7.05 -6.72
C SER A 76 5.40 6.66 -8.17
N PHE A 77 6.18 5.76 -8.78
CA PHE A 77 5.87 5.23 -10.11
C PHE A 77 4.51 4.54 -10.17
N THR A 78 4.06 3.86 -9.11
CA THR A 78 2.73 3.21 -9.07
C THR A 78 1.54 4.17 -9.20
N TYR A 79 1.74 5.48 -8.99
CA TYR A 79 0.72 6.51 -9.19
C TYR A 79 0.70 7.09 -10.61
N SER A 80 1.65 6.69 -11.46
CA SER A 80 1.74 7.21 -12.82
C SER A 80 0.61 6.67 -13.72
N SER A 81 0.37 7.38 -14.83
CA SER A 81 -0.63 6.99 -15.84
C SER A 81 -0.31 5.71 -16.59
N TYR A 82 0.83 5.07 -16.31
CA TYR A 82 1.15 3.73 -16.80
C TYR A 82 0.22 2.67 -16.23
N PHE A 83 -0.39 2.91 -15.07
CA PHE A 83 -1.19 1.90 -14.38
C PHE A 83 -2.66 2.27 -14.37
N LEU A 84 -3.51 1.26 -14.57
CA LEU A 84 -4.90 1.35 -14.15
C LEU A 84 -4.96 1.51 -12.61
N PRO A 85 -5.95 2.23 -12.06
CA PRO A 85 -6.02 2.50 -10.62
C PRO A 85 -5.91 1.26 -9.74
N ASP A 86 -6.57 0.16 -10.13
CA ASP A 86 -6.54 -1.09 -9.37
C ASP A 86 -5.18 -1.79 -9.46
N THR A 87 -4.57 -1.84 -10.65
CA THR A 87 -3.25 -2.43 -10.86
C THR A 87 -2.17 -1.65 -10.10
N GLY A 88 -2.18 -0.32 -10.20
CA GLY A 88 -1.25 0.55 -9.46
C GLY A 88 -1.40 0.36 -7.94
N LYS A 89 -2.63 0.22 -7.44
CA LYS A 89 -2.89 -0.08 -6.02
C LYS A 89 -2.29 -1.44 -5.61
N GLN A 90 -2.47 -2.50 -6.39
CA GLN A 90 -1.90 -3.82 -6.10
C GLN A 90 -0.36 -3.80 -6.08
N TYR A 91 0.25 -3.11 -7.04
CA TYR A 91 1.70 -2.95 -7.09
C TYR A 91 2.24 -2.12 -5.93
N ARG A 92 1.52 -1.09 -5.51
CA ARG A 92 1.87 -0.29 -4.34
C ARG A 92 1.85 -1.14 -3.06
N ILE A 93 0.83 -1.98 -2.88
CA ILE A 93 0.75 -2.93 -1.75
C ILE A 93 2.01 -3.80 -1.71
N LEU A 94 2.37 -4.41 -2.85
CA LEU A 94 3.56 -5.25 -2.96
C LEU A 94 4.86 -4.48 -2.69
N GLY A 95 5.00 -3.28 -3.25
CA GLY A 95 6.17 -2.42 -3.07
C GLY A 95 6.34 -1.98 -1.61
N VAL A 96 5.25 -1.64 -0.92
CA VAL A 96 5.26 -1.25 0.50
C VAL A 96 5.72 -2.41 1.36
N LEU A 97 5.23 -3.64 1.12
CA LEU A 97 5.65 -4.82 1.89
C LEU A 97 7.16 -5.08 1.75
N LEU A 98 7.67 -5.05 0.51
CA LEU A 98 9.10 -5.27 0.25
C LEU A 98 9.97 -4.14 0.81
N TYR A 99 9.49 -2.90 0.77
CA TYR A 99 10.22 -1.79 1.38
C TYR A 99 10.25 -1.91 2.90
N ALA A 100 9.12 -2.25 3.53
CA ALA A 100 9.05 -2.51 4.96
C ALA A 100 9.99 -3.65 5.38
N ASP A 101 10.08 -4.72 4.59
CA ASP A 101 11.03 -5.82 4.84
C ASP A 101 12.48 -5.37 4.77
N TYR A 102 12.80 -4.54 3.77
CA TYR A 102 14.14 -3.98 3.64
C TYR A 102 14.48 -3.10 4.86
N LEU A 103 13.59 -2.18 5.25
CA LEU A 103 13.75 -1.32 6.42
C LEU A 103 13.94 -2.14 7.70
N LEU A 104 13.16 -3.21 7.85
CA LEU A 104 13.27 -4.14 8.97
C LEU A 104 14.65 -4.82 8.98
N SER A 105 15.14 -5.23 7.80
CA SER A 105 16.44 -5.92 7.67
C SER A 105 17.65 -5.05 8.04
N ILE A 106 17.53 -3.73 7.87
CA ILE A 106 18.57 -2.75 8.23
C ILE A 106 18.34 -2.15 9.64
N GLY A 107 17.24 -2.49 10.30
CA GLY A 107 16.87 -1.95 11.60
C GLY A 107 16.55 -0.45 11.59
N ASP A 108 15.91 0.04 10.52
CA ASP A 108 15.56 1.46 10.41
C ASP A 108 14.30 1.77 11.25
N GLU A 109 14.47 2.66 12.23
CA GLU A 109 13.45 3.12 13.19
C GLU A 109 13.10 4.61 13.00
N THR A 110 13.48 5.21 11.88
CA THR A 110 13.20 6.63 11.61
C THR A 110 11.70 6.91 11.45
N PRO A 111 11.24 8.16 11.66
CA PRO A 111 9.83 8.53 11.43
C PRO A 111 9.35 8.26 10.00
N LYS A 112 10.25 8.27 9.00
CA LYS A 112 9.91 7.87 7.63
C LYS A 112 9.64 6.38 7.52
N ALA A 113 10.43 5.55 8.20
CA ALA A 113 10.22 4.10 8.24
C ALA A 113 8.91 3.73 8.95
N LEU A 114 8.53 4.48 9.99
CA LEU A 114 7.25 4.33 10.68
C LEU A 114 6.07 4.34 9.70
N ASN A 115 5.98 5.34 8.82
CA ASN A 115 4.90 5.44 7.83
C ASN A 115 4.81 4.21 6.91
N ILE A 116 5.96 3.65 6.51
CA ILE A 116 6.00 2.47 5.64
C ILE A 116 5.58 1.22 6.41
N TYR A 117 6.06 1.06 7.65
CA TYR A 117 5.62 -0.04 8.52
C TYR A 117 4.12 0.02 8.82
N VAL A 118 3.55 1.20 9.05
CA VAL A 118 2.12 1.39 9.26
C VAL A 118 1.33 0.96 8.03
N GLN A 119 1.73 1.44 6.85
CA GLN A 119 1.09 1.03 5.60
C GLN A 119 1.19 -0.48 5.37
N ALA A 120 2.31 -1.10 5.70
CA ALA A 120 2.50 -2.55 5.59
C ALA A 120 1.65 -3.32 6.62
N PHE A 121 1.56 -2.81 7.85
CA PHE A 121 0.74 -3.39 8.92
C PHE A 121 -0.75 -3.36 8.58
N LEU A 122 -1.27 -2.23 8.10
CA LEU A 122 -2.69 -2.08 7.76
C LEU A 122 -3.14 -3.00 6.61
N GLN A 123 -2.21 -3.50 5.80
CA GLN A 123 -2.52 -4.51 4.77
C GLN A 123 -2.82 -5.89 5.37
N SER A 124 -2.21 -6.26 6.50
CA SER A 124 -2.44 -7.53 7.19
C SER A 124 -2.20 -7.39 8.70
N PRO A 125 -3.19 -6.88 9.47
CA PRO A 125 -2.99 -6.52 10.88
C PRO A 125 -2.79 -7.69 11.86
N ARG A 126 -3.46 -8.82 11.64
CA ARG A 126 -3.55 -9.93 12.62
C ARG A 126 -2.21 -10.63 12.87
N ASP A 127 -1.42 -10.86 11.82
CA ASP A 127 -0.13 -11.59 11.88
C ASP A 127 1.03 -10.77 11.31
N SER A 128 1.00 -9.46 11.55
CA SER A 128 2.01 -8.57 11.00
C SER A 128 3.36 -8.70 11.70
N ARG A 129 4.39 -9.12 10.95
CA ARG A 129 5.79 -9.07 11.40
C ARG A 129 6.29 -7.65 11.73
N PHE A 130 5.58 -6.62 11.26
CA PHE A 130 5.93 -5.22 11.51
C PHE A 130 5.43 -4.70 12.86
N ARG A 131 4.62 -5.48 13.59
CA ARG A 131 4.08 -5.09 14.91
C ARG A 131 5.17 -4.77 15.92
N LYS A 132 6.14 -5.67 16.12
CA LYS A 132 7.21 -5.47 17.11
C LYS A 132 8.05 -4.22 16.81
N PRO A 133 8.52 -4.00 15.56
CA PRO A 133 9.17 -2.75 15.17
C PRO A 133 8.31 -1.51 15.42
N LEU A 134 7.01 -1.56 15.09
CA LEU A 134 6.09 -0.45 15.31
C LEU A 134 5.95 -0.13 16.80
N LEU A 135 5.76 -1.13 17.65
CA LEU A 135 5.73 -0.94 19.10
C LEU A 135 7.05 -0.39 19.64
N ALA A 136 8.20 -0.83 19.12
CA ALA A 136 9.50 -0.31 19.53
C ALA A 136 9.65 1.19 19.20
N ILE A 137 9.23 1.62 18.01
CA ILE A 137 9.29 3.04 17.59
C ILE A 137 8.30 3.90 18.37
N LEU A 138 7.10 3.38 18.64
CA LEU A 138 6.04 4.09 19.36
C LEU A 138 6.34 4.17 20.86
N ASN A 139 6.99 3.15 21.44
CA ASN A 139 7.31 3.09 22.87
C ASN A 139 8.65 3.77 23.23
N GLN A 140 9.12 4.73 22.44
CA GLN A 140 10.37 5.49 22.72
C GLN A 140 10.24 6.52 23.86
N GLY A 141 9.20 6.43 24.70
CA GLY A 141 8.98 7.32 25.84
C GLY A 141 8.60 8.76 25.48
N ARG A 142 8.24 9.02 24.22
CA ARG A 142 7.71 10.30 23.75
C ARG A 142 6.19 10.36 23.91
N GLU A 143 5.65 11.58 23.96
CA GLU A 143 4.20 11.77 23.82
C GLU A 143 3.77 11.29 22.43
N LEU A 144 2.74 10.44 22.42
CA LEU A 144 2.14 9.90 21.20
C LEU A 144 1.18 10.92 20.60
N THR A 145 1.19 11.04 19.29
CA THR A 145 0.16 11.79 18.59
C THR A 145 -1.17 11.02 18.60
N GLN A 146 -2.27 11.70 18.28
CA GLN A 146 -3.57 11.05 18.16
C GLN A 146 -3.55 9.88 17.16
N GLU A 147 -2.88 10.07 16.02
CA GLU A 147 -2.80 9.06 14.97
C GLU A 147 -2.01 7.83 15.43
N GLU A 148 -0.99 8.03 16.25
CA GLU A 148 -0.19 6.97 16.84
C GLU A 148 -0.95 6.21 17.93
N MET A 149 -1.74 6.92 18.74
CA MET A 149 -2.67 6.30 19.70
C MET A 149 -3.73 5.44 18.98
N ASP A 150 -4.33 5.96 17.92
CA ASP A 150 -5.32 5.24 17.10
C ASP A 150 -4.69 4.00 16.45
N LEU A 151 -3.45 4.10 15.97
CA LEU A 151 -2.70 2.95 15.44
C LEU A 151 -2.48 1.87 16.49
N LEU A 152 -2.05 2.24 17.70
CA LEU A 152 -1.86 1.30 18.80
C LEU A 152 -3.19 0.64 19.20
N LEU A 153 -4.29 1.38 19.19
CA LEU A 153 -5.63 0.82 19.43
C LEU A 153 -5.96 -0.26 18.40
N ILE A 154 -5.72 0.01 17.12
CA ILE A 154 -5.92 -1.00 16.05
C ILE A 154 -5.04 -2.24 16.30
N MET A 155 -3.79 -2.06 16.72
CA MET A 155 -2.88 -3.19 17.01
C MET A 155 -3.37 -4.06 18.16
N VAL A 156 -3.92 -3.47 19.21
CA VAL A 156 -4.48 -4.20 20.36
C VAL A 156 -5.75 -4.95 19.95
N GLN A 157 -6.64 -4.29 19.19
CA GLN A 157 -7.91 -4.89 18.75
C GLN A 157 -7.75 -6.06 17.77
N GLN A 158 -6.65 -6.09 17.01
CA GLN A 158 -6.37 -7.15 16.05
C GLN A 158 -5.61 -8.33 16.66
N GLU A 159 -5.23 -8.25 17.94
CA GLU A 159 -4.52 -9.30 18.65
C GLU A 159 -5.50 -10.35 19.18
N GLU A 160 -5.19 -11.63 18.97
CA GLU A 160 -5.96 -12.73 19.56
C GLU A 160 -5.68 -12.90 21.07
N ILE A 161 -4.49 -12.51 21.52
CA ILE A 161 -4.05 -12.58 22.92
C ILE A 161 -3.69 -11.16 23.39
N HIS A 162 -4.60 -10.53 24.13
CA HIS A 162 -4.36 -9.19 24.64
C HIS A 162 -3.29 -9.19 25.72
N ASP A 163 -2.21 -8.42 25.52
CA ASP A 163 -1.21 -8.14 26.56
C ASP A 163 -1.81 -7.16 27.60
N PRO A 164 -2.03 -7.59 28.86
CA PRO A 164 -2.63 -6.74 29.88
C PRO A 164 -1.84 -5.45 30.13
N THR A 165 -0.51 -5.48 29.97
CA THR A 165 0.35 -4.30 30.21
C THR A 165 0.14 -3.23 29.15
N LEU A 166 0.04 -3.65 27.88
CA LEU A 166 -0.23 -2.75 26.77
C LEU A 166 -1.67 -2.21 26.85
N THR A 167 -2.64 -3.06 27.22
CA THR A 167 -4.03 -2.65 27.43
C THR A 167 -4.16 -1.60 28.52
N HIS A 168 -3.50 -1.78 29.67
CA HIS A 168 -3.52 -0.80 30.76
C HIS A 168 -2.83 0.51 30.37
N TYR A 169 -1.67 0.43 29.72
CA TYR A 169 -0.95 1.60 29.24
C TYR A 169 -1.82 2.42 28.26
N LEU A 170 -2.43 1.76 27.27
CA LEU A 170 -3.27 2.42 26.28
C LEU A 170 -4.52 3.04 26.92
N ALA A 171 -5.17 2.31 27.83
CA ALA A 171 -6.33 2.82 28.56
C ALA A 171 -5.98 4.11 29.32
N SER A 172 -4.81 4.14 29.98
CA SER A 172 -4.33 5.34 30.69
C SER A 172 -4.13 6.54 29.75
N LEU A 173 -3.64 6.31 28.52
CA LEU A 173 -3.44 7.36 27.52
C LEU A 173 -4.75 7.95 27.02
N PHE A 174 -5.71 7.09 26.66
CA PHE A 174 -7.04 7.53 26.19
C PHE A 174 -7.84 8.23 27.30
N LEU A 175 -7.72 7.79 28.55
CA LEU A 175 -8.32 8.46 29.71
C LEU A 175 -7.73 9.86 29.93
N LYS A 176 -6.40 9.98 29.94
CA LYS A 176 -5.72 11.28 30.07
C LYS A 176 -6.05 12.25 28.94
N ALA A 177 -6.28 11.72 27.74
CA ALA A 177 -6.70 12.51 26.59
C ALA A 177 -8.20 12.86 26.60
N GLY A 178 -8.99 12.35 27.55
CA GLY A 178 -10.43 12.57 27.65
C GLY A 178 -11.23 11.96 26.50
N GLN A 179 -10.74 10.85 25.93
CA GLN A 179 -11.31 10.27 24.72
C GLN A 179 -12.22 9.09 24.98
N TRP A 180 -13.52 9.36 24.89
CA TRP A 180 -14.61 8.44 25.21
C TRP A 180 -15.38 8.01 23.95
N SER A 181 -14.67 7.67 22.87
CA SER A 181 -15.32 7.22 21.65
C SER A 181 -15.69 5.73 21.72
N GLY A 182 -16.75 5.32 21.03
CA GLY A 182 -17.14 3.90 20.96
C GLY A 182 -16.06 2.97 20.39
N LYS A 183 -15.03 3.52 19.73
CA LYS A 183 -13.86 2.74 19.28
C LYS A 183 -13.00 2.26 20.45
N VAL A 184 -12.95 3.02 21.55
CA VAL A 184 -12.12 2.76 22.73
C VAL A 184 -12.87 1.92 23.78
N GLU A 185 -14.18 1.74 23.62
CA GLU A 185 -15.02 0.98 24.55
C GLU A 185 -14.50 -0.45 24.79
N SER A 186 -14.19 -1.18 23.71
CA SER A 186 -13.62 -2.53 23.79
C SER A 186 -12.30 -2.60 24.58
N LEU A 187 -11.47 -1.55 24.49
CA LEU A 187 -10.24 -1.43 25.24
C LEU A 187 -10.52 -1.22 26.73
N PHE A 188 -11.44 -0.32 27.07
CA PHE A 188 -11.80 -0.05 28.46
C PHE A 188 -12.46 -1.26 29.13
N LEU A 189 -13.33 -1.97 28.42
CA LEU A 189 -13.89 -3.23 28.92
C LEU A 189 -12.79 -4.27 29.19
N SER A 190 -11.82 -4.40 28.27
CA SER A 190 -10.67 -5.29 28.47
C SER A 190 -9.80 -4.86 29.66
N ALA A 191 -9.63 -3.55 29.88
CA ALA A 191 -8.89 -3.02 31.03
C ALA A 191 -9.63 -3.26 32.36
N LEU A 192 -10.97 -3.18 32.37
CA LEU A 192 -11.81 -3.49 33.52
C LEU A 192 -11.75 -4.99 33.85
N GLU A 193 -11.83 -5.86 32.85
CA GLU A 193 -11.70 -7.32 33.02
C GLU A 193 -10.33 -7.71 33.60
N ASN A 194 -9.28 -6.99 33.22
CA ASN A 194 -7.92 -7.19 33.72
C ASN A 194 -7.62 -6.51 35.06
N GLN A 195 -8.62 -5.93 35.74
CA GLN A 195 -8.49 -5.24 37.03
C GLN A 195 -7.45 -4.11 36.99
N SER A 196 -7.47 -3.31 35.93
CA SER A 196 -6.62 -2.12 35.80
C SER A 196 -6.75 -1.18 37.00
N GLU A 197 -5.66 -0.53 37.39
CA GLU A 197 -5.65 0.51 38.43
C GLU A 197 -6.56 1.71 38.09
N PHE A 198 -6.91 1.88 36.82
CA PHE A 198 -7.80 2.93 36.32
C PHE A 198 -9.27 2.51 36.27
N SER A 199 -9.64 1.34 36.82
CA SER A 199 -11.01 0.82 36.74
C SER A 199 -12.04 1.79 37.31
N ASP A 200 -11.70 2.47 38.41
CA ASP A 200 -12.59 3.45 39.04
C ASP A 200 -12.77 4.72 38.18
N ASP A 201 -11.73 5.14 37.47
CA ASP A 201 -11.75 6.31 36.58
C ASP A 201 -12.49 6.02 35.26
N ILE A 202 -12.56 4.75 34.83
CA ILE A 202 -13.27 4.33 33.62
C ILE A 202 -14.80 4.31 33.84
N ILE A 203 -15.25 3.99 35.06
CA ILE A 203 -16.68 3.82 35.40
C ILE A 203 -17.37 5.14 35.77
N GLN A 204 -16.62 6.17 36.16
CA GLN A 204 -17.13 7.51 36.50
C GLN A 204 -17.64 8.30 35.29
#